data_AF-A0A371DR94-F1
#
_entry.id   AF-A0A371DR94-F1
#
_cell.length_a   1.000
_cell.length_b   1.000
_cell.length_c   1.000
_cell.angle_alpha   90.00
_cell.angle_beta   90.00
_cell.angle_gamma   90.00
#
_symmetry.space_group_name_H-M   'P 1'
#
loop_
_entity.id
_entity.type
_entity.pdbx_description
1 polymer ?
#
loop_
_entity_poly.entity_id
_entity_poly.type
_entity_poly.pdbx_seq_one_letter_code
_entity_poly.pdbx_strand_id
1 'polypeptide(L)'
;MHTAASRTVCFITYAELSPESVESSSPLALYGRAQLANLLFAKRLARLLSFSRTPIRTLAADPGPVHPERPHQFQKAYGPVVGIAAKAVMAPFERSPEEGCLGMLWAATAPEVEEHWEKWQGAYVSAPRVRGAESDMAQDEERGELLWTMSETLVRRVLGNDALHPWTSP
;
A
#
# COMPACT_ATOMS: atom_id res chain seq x y z
N MET A 1 3.16 0.02 6.77
CA MET A 1 3.81 1.36 6.87
C MET A 1 2.94 2.51 6.35
N HIS A 2 1.71 2.26 5.89
CA HIS A 2 0.74 3.29 5.51
C HIS A 2 0.44 4.32 6.64
N THR A 3 0.67 3.96 7.90
CA THR A 3 0.54 4.87 9.06
C THR A 3 1.54 6.02 9.07
N ALA A 4 2.61 5.96 8.26
CA ALA A 4 3.59 7.03 8.12
C ALA A 4 3.16 8.11 7.10
N ALA A 5 2.05 7.91 6.38
CA ALA A 5 1.50 8.93 5.48
C ALA A 5 1.12 10.20 6.23
N SER A 6 1.33 11.37 5.63
CA SER A 6 0.85 12.62 6.23
C SER A 6 -0.68 12.61 6.30
N ARG A 7 -1.23 13.22 7.35
CA ARG A 7 -2.69 13.42 7.49
C ARG A 7 -3.27 14.33 6.41
N THR A 8 -2.42 15.04 5.66
CA THR A 8 -2.79 15.94 4.57
C THR A 8 -3.00 15.21 3.23
N VAL A 9 -2.74 13.89 3.16
CA VAL A 9 -2.90 13.12 1.93
C VAL A 9 -4.39 12.87 1.66
N CYS A 10 -4.84 13.32 0.49
CA CYS A 10 -6.25 13.19 0.09
C CYS A 10 -6.42 12.51 -1.29
N PHE A 11 -5.38 12.50 -2.13
CA PHE A 11 -5.43 11.98 -3.51
C PHE A 11 -6.46 12.67 -4.40
N ILE A 12 -6.65 13.98 -4.22
CA ILE A 12 -7.59 14.80 -4.98
C ILE A 12 -6.93 15.28 -6.28
N THR A 13 -5.64 15.66 -6.22
CA THR A 13 -4.98 16.30 -7.37
C THR A 13 -3.55 15.81 -7.59
N TYR A 14 -3.06 15.97 -8.83
CA TYR A 14 -1.66 15.70 -9.18
C TYR A 14 -0.67 16.66 -8.52
N ALA A 15 -1.13 17.82 -8.05
CA ALA A 15 -0.27 18.72 -7.30
C ALA A 15 0.30 18.01 -6.06
N GLU A 16 -0.45 17.07 -5.48
CA GLU A 16 0.05 16.25 -4.37
C GLU A 16 1.24 15.39 -4.82
N LEU A 17 1.31 14.90 -6.07
CA LEU A 17 2.44 14.10 -6.58
C LEU A 17 3.64 14.96 -7.01
N SER A 18 3.49 16.28 -7.01
CA SER A 18 4.54 17.18 -7.50
C SER A 18 5.70 17.30 -6.51
N PRO A 19 6.90 17.68 -6.99
CA PRO A 19 8.04 18.04 -6.13
C PRO A 19 7.76 19.24 -5.21
N GLU A 20 6.69 20.00 -5.44
CA GLU A 20 6.31 21.15 -4.61
C GLU A 20 5.33 20.77 -3.48
N SER A 21 4.89 19.52 -3.44
CA SER A 21 4.00 19.03 -2.39
C SER A 21 4.68 19.07 -1.02
N VAL A 22 3.89 19.26 0.04
CA VAL A 22 4.39 19.29 1.44
C VAL A 22 5.15 18.00 1.81
N GLU A 23 4.74 16.87 1.24
CA GLU A 23 5.39 15.58 1.51
C GLU A 23 6.71 15.37 0.77
N SER A 24 6.96 16.10 -0.32
CA SER A 24 8.17 15.96 -1.15
C SER A 24 9.48 16.10 -0.37
N SER A 25 9.44 16.83 0.75
CA SER A 25 10.58 17.10 1.63
C SER A 25 10.92 15.95 2.58
N SER A 26 10.09 14.90 2.66
CA SER A 26 10.28 13.75 3.55
C SER A 26 10.18 12.42 2.80
N PRO A 27 11.31 11.70 2.63
CA PRO A 27 11.29 10.36 2.01
C PRO A 27 10.34 9.38 2.70
N LEU A 28 10.22 9.47 4.03
CA LEU A 28 9.32 8.62 4.80
C LEU A 28 7.85 8.97 4.54
N ALA A 29 7.50 10.25 4.38
CA ALA A 29 6.14 10.67 4.06
C ALA A 29 5.74 10.20 2.65
N LEU A 30 6.62 10.38 1.66
CA LEU A 30 6.43 9.88 0.29
C LEU A 30 6.20 8.35 0.27
N TYR A 31 7.02 7.61 1.00
CA TYR A 31 6.88 6.17 1.13
C TYR A 31 5.57 5.78 1.84
N GLY A 32 5.25 6.44 2.95
CA GLY A 32 4.01 6.25 3.69
C GLY A 32 2.77 6.46 2.81
N ARG A 33 2.79 7.52 1.99
CA ARG A 33 1.72 7.79 1.02
C ARG A 33 1.61 6.71 -0.05
N ALA A 34 2.73 6.23 -0.60
CA ALA A 34 2.70 5.13 -1.56
C ALA A 34 2.08 3.86 -0.95
N GLN A 35 2.43 3.55 0.31
CA GLN A 35 1.85 2.41 1.03
C GLN A 35 0.36 2.60 1.35
N LEU A 36 -0.05 3.82 1.71
CA LEU A 36 -1.46 4.16 1.87
C LEU A 36 -2.23 4.00 0.55
N ALA A 37 -1.64 4.42 -0.57
CA ALA A 37 -2.23 4.26 -1.90
C ALA A 37 -2.41 2.79 -2.26
N ASN A 38 -1.41 1.93 -2.05
CA ASN A 38 -1.51 0.49 -2.32
C ASN A 38 -2.66 -0.16 -1.53
N LEU A 39 -2.77 0.17 -0.24
CA LEU A 39 -3.83 -0.38 0.61
C LEU A 39 -5.22 0.10 0.19
N LEU A 40 -5.40 1.40 -0.07
CA LEU A 40 -6.66 1.95 -0.56
C LEU A 40 -7.04 1.38 -1.93
N PHE A 41 -6.06 1.19 -2.82
CA PHE A 41 -6.25 0.56 -4.12
C PHE A 41 -6.77 -0.87 -3.98
N ALA A 42 -6.13 -1.69 -3.12
CA ALA A 42 -6.57 -3.06 -2.86
C ALA A 42 -8.02 -3.11 -2.33
N LYS A 43 -8.37 -2.20 -1.42
CA LYS A 43 -9.72 -2.10 -0.85
C LYS A 43 -10.76 -1.65 -1.88
N ARG A 44 -10.43 -0.66 -2.70
CA ARG A 44 -11.33 -0.20 -3.77
C ARG A 44 -11.52 -1.28 -4.83
N LEU A 45 -10.45 -1.96 -5.25
CA LEU A 45 -10.53 -3.08 -6.18
C LEU A 45 -11.40 -4.21 -5.61
N ALA A 46 -11.24 -4.55 -4.34
CA ALA A 46 -12.08 -5.55 -3.67
C ALA A 46 -13.58 -5.20 -3.74
N ARG A 47 -13.95 -3.92 -3.56
CA ARG A 47 -15.33 -3.46 -3.71
C ARG A 47 -15.81 -3.56 -5.15
N LEU A 48 -15.02 -3.09 -6.11
CA LEU A 48 -15.38 -3.20 -7.53
C LEU A 48 -15.61 -4.65 -7.95
N LEU A 49 -14.79 -5.57 -7.45
CA LEU A 49 -14.92 -7.01 -7.70
C LEU A 49 -16.13 -7.65 -7.01
N SER A 50 -16.61 -7.11 -5.88
CA SER A 50 -17.85 -7.60 -5.25
C SER A 50 -19.09 -7.44 -6.14
N PHE A 51 -19.04 -6.53 -7.12
CA PHE A 51 -20.08 -6.35 -8.14
C PHE A 51 -19.84 -7.20 -9.40
N SER A 52 -18.68 -7.85 -9.51
CA SER A 52 -18.30 -8.71 -10.63
C SER A 52 -18.64 -10.18 -10.34
N ARG A 53 -18.96 -10.95 -11.39
CA ARG A 53 -19.13 -12.41 -11.28
C ARG A 53 -17.81 -13.18 -11.28
N THR A 54 -16.68 -12.46 -11.36
CA THR A 54 -15.36 -13.08 -11.46
C THR A 54 -14.83 -13.39 -10.06
N PRO A 55 -14.38 -14.62 -9.77
CA PRO A 55 -13.89 -15.01 -8.45
C PRO A 55 -12.47 -14.50 -8.18
N ILE A 56 -12.23 -13.19 -8.33
CA ILE A 56 -10.95 -12.55 -8.04
C ILE A 56 -10.95 -12.05 -6.59
N ARG A 57 -9.86 -12.35 -5.89
CA ARG A 57 -9.62 -11.95 -4.51
C ARG A 57 -8.51 -10.91 -4.48
N THR A 58 -8.70 -9.91 -3.63
CA THR A 58 -7.76 -8.81 -3.47
C THR A 58 -7.44 -8.63 -2.01
N LEU A 59 -6.17 -8.73 -1.66
CA LEU A 59 -5.66 -8.52 -0.32
C LEU A 59 -4.46 -7.57 -0.41
N ALA A 60 -4.25 -6.78 0.65
CA ALA A 60 -3.02 -6.04 0.82
C ALA A 60 -2.18 -6.73 1.90
N ALA A 61 -0.89 -6.91 1.66
CA ALA A 61 0.04 -7.41 2.65
C ALA A 61 1.29 -6.54 2.68
N ASP A 62 1.76 -6.21 3.88
CA ASP A 62 2.99 -5.44 4.10
C ASP A 62 3.95 -6.33 4.90
N PRO A 63 5.22 -6.45 4.48
CA PRO A 63 6.18 -7.33 5.15
C PRO A 63 6.55 -6.86 6.57
N GLY A 64 6.15 -5.64 6.95
CA GLY A 64 6.62 -4.96 8.14
C GLY A 64 8.01 -4.36 7.94
N PRO A 65 8.64 -3.85 9.01
CA PRO A 65 10.04 -3.48 8.97
C PRO A 65 10.88 -4.73 8.67
N VAL A 66 11.52 -4.78 7.51
CA VAL A 66 12.43 -5.86 7.12
C VAL A 66 13.86 -5.35 7.24
N HIS A 67 14.73 -6.17 7.81
CA HIS A 67 16.14 -5.86 7.92
C HIS A 67 16.72 -5.70 6.51
N PRO A 68 17.24 -4.52 6.12
CA PRO A 68 17.88 -4.41 4.83
C PRO A 68 19.17 -5.23 4.88
N GLU A 69 19.32 -6.18 3.96
CA GLU A 69 20.58 -6.91 3.76
C GLU A 69 21.76 -5.95 3.50
N ARG A 70 21.47 -4.71 3.08
CA ARG A 70 22.44 -3.62 2.92
C ARG A 70 22.19 -2.49 3.93
N PRO A 71 22.99 -2.41 5.01
CA PRO A 71 22.92 -1.35 6.03
C PRO A 71 22.98 0.10 5.49
N HIS A 72 23.53 0.28 4.29
CA HIS A 72 23.77 1.58 3.67
C HIS A 72 22.51 2.21 3.06
N GLN A 73 21.40 1.46 2.94
CA GLN A 73 20.16 1.99 2.38
C GLN A 73 19.54 3.08 3.27
N PHE A 74 19.54 2.88 4.59
CA PHE A 74 19.07 3.91 5.54
C PHE A 74 19.98 5.14 5.55
N GLN A 75 21.30 4.96 5.46
CA GLN A 75 22.24 6.07 5.38
C GLN A 75 22.12 6.85 4.07
N LYS A 76 21.84 6.17 2.95
CA LYS A 76 21.56 6.82 1.65
C LYS A 76 20.21 7.55 1.64
N ALA A 77 19.19 7.01 2.31
CA ALA A 77 17.85 7.57 2.33
C ALA A 77 17.67 8.73 3.33
N TYR A 78 18.33 8.67 4.48
CA TYR A 78 18.14 9.61 5.59
C TYR A 78 19.40 10.38 5.99
N GLY A 79 20.54 10.12 5.33
CA GLY A 79 21.85 10.68 5.69
C GLY A 79 22.56 9.86 6.77
N PRO A 80 23.88 10.08 6.96
CA PRO A 80 24.72 9.21 7.78
C PRO A 80 24.33 9.22 9.27
N VAL A 81 23.95 10.38 9.83
CA VAL A 81 23.64 10.49 11.28
C VAL A 81 22.23 10.00 11.59
N VAL A 82 21.22 10.51 10.88
CA VAL A 82 19.81 10.12 11.08
C VAL A 82 19.59 8.67 10.66
N GLY A 83 20.26 8.20 9.61
CA GLY A 83 20.18 6.81 9.16
C GLY A 83 20.74 5.81 10.17
N ILE A 84 21.79 6.16 10.94
CA ILE A 84 22.33 5.30 12.01
C ILE A 84 21.36 5.25 13.20
N ALA A 85 20.83 6.39 13.63
CA ALA A 85 19.88 6.45 14.74
C ALA A 85 18.56 5.72 14.40
N ALA A 86 18.02 5.94 13.20
CA ALA A 86 16.83 5.25 12.71
C ALA A 86 17.04 3.73 12.63
N LYS A 87 18.20 3.28 12.12
CA LYS A 87 18.54 1.86 12.08
C LYS A 87 18.61 1.24 13.48
N ALA A 88 19.22 1.94 14.45
CA ALA A 88 19.34 1.43 15.82
C ALA A 88 17.97 1.26 16.51
N VAL A 89 17.01 2.14 16.22
CA VAL A 89 15.65 2.06 16.76
C VAL A 89 14.82 0.97 16.07
N MET A 90 15.01 0.76 14.77
CA MET A 90 14.23 -0.21 13.99
C MET A 90 14.74 -1.65 14.11
N ALA A 91 16.05 -1.85 14.29
CA ALA A 91 16.71 -3.16 14.34
C ALA A 91 16.01 -4.23 15.23
N PRO A 92 15.53 -3.95 16.46
CA PRO A 92 14.88 -4.97 17.28
C PRO A 92 13.47 -5.37 16.78
N PHE A 93 12.86 -4.59 15.89
CA PHE A 93 11.56 -4.87 15.29
C PHE A 93 11.68 -5.43 13.86
N GLU A 94 12.89 -5.47 13.31
CA GLU A 94 13.15 -5.90 11.94
C GLU A 94 13.03 -7.41 11.78
N ARG A 95 12.27 -7.83 10.77
CA ARG A 95 12.14 -9.23 10.34
C ARG A 95 13.22 -9.57 9.32
N SER A 96 13.60 -10.84 9.25
CA SER A 96 14.34 -11.34 8.08
C SER A 96 13.48 -11.20 6.80
N PRO A 97 14.11 -11.11 5.60
CA PRO A 97 13.36 -11.13 4.34
C PRO A 97 12.42 -12.33 4.21
N GLU A 98 12.85 -13.51 4.68
CA GLU A 98 12.07 -14.73 4.72
C GLU A 98 10.84 -14.59 5.61
N GLU A 99 10.97 -14.03 6.81
CA GLU A 99 9.83 -13.78 7.70
C GLU A 99 8.90 -12.70 7.17
N GLY A 100 9.45 -11.65 6.54
CA GLY A 100 8.69 -10.55 5.96
C GLY A 100 7.79 -11.00 4.80
N CYS A 101 8.21 -11.99 4.01
CA CYS A 101 7.44 -12.44 2.86
C CYS A 101 6.30 -13.41 3.23
N LEU A 102 6.33 -14.01 4.43
CA LEU A 102 5.33 -15.02 4.84
C LEU A 102 3.90 -14.51 4.76
N GLY A 103 3.65 -13.25 5.12
CA GLY A 103 2.31 -12.65 5.04
C GLY A 103 1.78 -12.58 3.62
N MET A 104 2.63 -12.19 2.66
CA MET A 104 2.29 -12.17 1.22
C MET A 104 2.10 -13.58 0.66
N LEU A 105 3.01 -14.51 0.98
CA LEU A 105 2.90 -15.89 0.54
C LEU A 105 1.60 -16.52 1.03
N TRP A 106 1.30 -16.35 2.31
CA TRP A 106 0.06 -16.82 2.91
C TRP A 106 -1.17 -16.19 2.24
N ALA A 107 -1.18 -14.87 2.04
CA ALA A 107 -2.29 -14.16 1.39
C ALA A 107 -2.54 -14.65 -0.06
N ALA A 108 -1.48 -15.07 -0.76
CA ALA A 108 -1.55 -15.53 -2.13
C ALA A 108 -1.92 -17.02 -2.26
N THR A 109 -1.54 -17.88 -1.30
CA THR A 109 -1.59 -19.34 -1.48
C THR A 109 -2.40 -20.11 -0.44
N ALA A 110 -2.80 -19.50 0.67
CA ALA A 110 -3.45 -20.24 1.75
C ALA A 110 -4.91 -20.60 1.39
N PRO A 111 -5.32 -21.89 1.48
CA PRO A 111 -6.71 -22.30 1.22
C PRO A 111 -7.74 -21.56 2.07
N GLU A 112 -7.37 -21.21 3.31
CA GLU A 112 -8.26 -20.49 4.23
C GLU A 112 -8.63 -19.06 3.75
N VAL A 113 -7.83 -18.46 2.86
CA VAL A 113 -8.17 -17.18 2.20
C VAL A 113 -9.34 -17.38 1.23
N GLU A 114 -9.40 -18.55 0.60
CA GLU A 114 -10.49 -18.95 -0.29
C GLU A 114 -11.71 -19.42 0.50
N GLU A 115 -11.52 -20.31 1.49
CA GLU A 115 -12.60 -20.84 2.34
C GLU A 115 -13.31 -19.75 3.14
N HIS A 116 -12.57 -18.70 3.52
CA HIS A 116 -13.10 -17.55 4.27
C HIS A 116 -13.02 -16.25 3.48
N TRP A 117 -13.35 -16.29 2.18
CA TRP A 117 -13.18 -15.15 1.28
C TRP A 117 -13.86 -13.86 1.77
N GLU A 118 -15.06 -13.92 2.37
CA GLU A 118 -15.77 -12.74 2.89
C GLU A 118 -14.98 -12.01 3.98
N LYS A 119 -14.24 -12.76 4.80
CA LYS A 119 -13.41 -12.21 5.87
C LYS A 119 -12.16 -11.52 5.33
N TRP A 120 -11.62 -12.02 4.22
CA TRP A 120 -10.31 -11.64 3.71
C TRP A 120 -10.36 -10.70 2.51
N GLN A 121 -11.49 -10.60 1.81
CA GLN A 121 -11.63 -9.72 0.65
C GLN A 121 -11.41 -8.24 1.04
N GLY A 122 -10.42 -7.62 0.42
CA GLY A 122 -9.97 -6.25 0.71
C GLY A 122 -9.23 -6.09 2.05
N ALA A 123 -8.89 -7.17 2.74
CA ALA A 123 -8.23 -7.08 4.04
C ALA A 123 -6.75 -6.71 3.91
N TYR A 124 -6.26 -5.98 4.92
CA TYR A 124 -4.84 -5.80 5.18
C TYR A 124 -4.29 -6.93 6.06
N VAL A 125 -3.19 -7.55 5.65
CA VAL A 125 -2.52 -8.68 6.31
C VAL A 125 -1.12 -8.25 6.77
N SER A 126 -0.86 -8.30 8.08
CA SER A 126 0.42 -7.91 8.67
C SER A 126 1.36 -9.08 9.00
N ALA A 127 0.80 -10.29 9.03
CA ALA A 127 1.46 -11.58 9.21
C ALA A 127 0.48 -12.68 8.76
N PRO A 128 0.93 -13.92 8.52
CA PRO A 128 0.04 -15.04 8.18
C PRO A 128 -1.14 -15.13 9.15
N ARG A 129 -2.37 -15.17 8.63
CA ARG A 129 -3.64 -15.26 9.38
C ARG A 129 -3.97 -14.05 10.28
N VAL A 130 -3.19 -12.98 10.23
CA VAL A 130 -3.39 -11.79 11.08
C VAL A 130 -3.84 -10.61 10.22
N ARG A 131 -5.04 -10.09 10.52
CA ARG A 131 -5.47 -8.79 9.98
C ARG A 131 -4.66 -7.69 10.63
N GLY A 132 -4.01 -6.86 9.83
CA GLY A 132 -3.25 -5.73 10.31
C GLY A 132 -4.14 -4.58 10.78
N ALA A 133 -3.63 -3.77 11.70
CA ALA A 133 -4.26 -2.50 12.06
C ALA A 133 -4.14 -1.52 10.89
N GLU A 134 -5.28 -0.92 10.52
CA GLU A 134 -5.38 0.08 9.46
C GLU A 134 -5.43 1.47 10.09
N SER A 135 -4.90 2.49 9.41
CA SER A 135 -5.08 3.88 9.85
C SER A 135 -6.48 4.37 9.47
N ASP A 136 -6.99 5.40 10.15
CA ASP A 136 -8.26 6.04 9.77
C ASP A 136 -8.29 6.39 8.27
N MET A 137 -7.15 6.88 7.76
CA MET A 137 -7.02 7.24 6.34
C MET A 137 -7.16 6.03 5.39
N ALA A 138 -6.71 4.86 5.82
CA ALA A 138 -6.84 3.62 5.04
C ALA A 138 -8.23 2.99 5.17
N GLN A 139 -8.99 3.36 6.20
CA GLN A 139 -10.38 2.93 6.39
C GLN A 139 -11.38 3.83 5.65
N ASP A 140 -10.96 5.04 5.28
CA ASP A 140 -11.74 6.00 4.53
C ASP A 140 -12.06 5.52 3.11
N GLU A 141 -13.35 5.28 2.87
CA GLU A 141 -13.86 4.80 1.59
C GLU A 141 -13.75 5.85 0.49
N GLU A 142 -14.06 7.11 0.82
CA GLU A 142 -14.04 8.23 -0.12
C GLU A 142 -12.62 8.47 -0.61
N ARG A 143 -11.63 8.39 0.27
CA ARG A 143 -10.22 8.48 -0.12
C ARG A 143 -9.80 7.39 -1.11
N GLY A 144 -10.38 6.19 -1.00
CA GLY A 144 -10.18 5.11 -1.98
C GLY A 144 -10.76 5.44 -3.37
N GLU A 145 -11.94 6.07 -3.41
CA GLU A 145 -12.56 6.56 -4.66
C GLU A 145 -11.74 7.66 -5.33
N LEU A 146 -11.27 8.63 -4.54
CA LEU A 146 -10.44 9.73 -5.00
C LEU A 146 -9.12 9.21 -5.58
N LEU A 147 -8.45 8.31 -4.87
CA LEU A 147 -7.25 7.64 -5.36
C LEU A 147 -7.50 6.92 -6.69
N TRP A 148 -8.58 6.16 -6.78
CA TRP A 148 -8.92 5.42 -8.00
C TRP A 148 -9.13 6.36 -9.18
N THR A 149 -9.94 7.40 -8.98
CA THR A 149 -10.22 8.43 -9.99
C THR A 149 -8.94 9.12 -10.43
N MET A 150 -8.11 9.59 -9.49
CA MET A 150 -6.83 10.21 -9.79
C MET A 150 -5.91 9.28 -10.58
N SER A 151 -5.88 7.99 -10.22
CA SER A 151 -5.07 6.97 -10.91
C SER A 151 -5.55 6.76 -12.35
N GLU A 152 -6.86 6.64 -12.57
CA GLU A 152 -7.38 6.49 -13.93
C GLU A 152 -7.13 7.74 -14.79
N THR A 153 -7.32 8.93 -14.23
CA THR A 153 -7.03 10.17 -14.93
C THR A 153 -5.53 10.29 -15.26
N LEU A 154 -4.62 9.78 -14.41
CA LEU A 154 -3.18 9.74 -14.69
C LEU A 154 -2.88 8.86 -15.88
N VAL A 155 -3.42 7.64 -15.87
CA VAL A 155 -3.24 6.67 -16.95
C VAL A 155 -3.74 7.28 -18.26
N ARG A 156 -4.94 7.86 -18.28
CA ARG A 156 -5.49 8.50 -19.49
C ARG A 156 -4.67 9.70 -19.98
N ARG A 157 -4.15 10.50 -19.04
CA ARG A 157 -3.31 11.65 -19.36
C ARG A 157 -1.98 11.24 -20.00
N VAL A 158 -1.37 10.16 -19.52
CA VAL A 158 -0.03 9.72 -19.96
C VAL A 158 -0.11 8.81 -21.18
N LEU A 159 -1.08 7.90 -21.22
CA LEU A 159 -1.17 6.83 -22.23
C LEU A 159 -2.28 7.03 -23.26
N GLY A 160 -3.19 7.99 -23.06
CA GLY A 160 -4.34 8.25 -23.96
C GLY A 160 -5.69 7.82 -23.37
N ASN A 161 -6.78 8.38 -23.91
CA ASN A 161 -8.13 8.15 -23.38
C ASN A 161 -8.64 6.70 -23.54
N ASP A 162 -8.05 5.96 -24.47
CA ASP A 162 -8.32 4.55 -24.79
C ASP A 162 -7.49 3.56 -23.97
N ALA A 163 -6.57 4.04 -23.11
CA ALA A 163 -5.68 3.19 -22.31
C ALA A 163 -6.39 2.35 -21.24
N LEU A 164 -7.65 2.66 -20.89
CA LEU A 164 -8.41 1.95 -19.88
C LEU A 164 -9.65 1.29 -20.50
N HIS A 165 -9.75 -0.02 -20.34
CA HIS A 165 -10.93 -0.79 -20.71
C HIS A 165 -11.89 -0.94 -19.53
N PRO A 166 -13.22 -0.98 -19.79
CA PRO A 166 -14.18 -1.27 -18.75
C PRO A 166 -13.92 -2.65 -18.14
N TRP A 167 -13.90 -2.71 -16.81
CA TRP A 167 -13.79 -3.96 -16.05
C TRP A 167 -14.99 -4.90 -16.24
N THR A 168 -16.08 -4.39 -16.81
CA THR A 168 -17.35 -5.07 -17.04
C THR A 168 -17.53 -5.57 -18.47
N SER A 169 -16.51 -5.44 -19.33
CA SER A 169 -16.54 -6.04 -20.66
C SER A 169 -16.53 -7.56 -20.55
N PRO A 170 -17.55 -8.28 -21.07
CA PRO A 170 -17.66 -9.73 -21.01
C PRO A 170 -16.56 -10.46 -21.80
#